data_AF-A0A3A4SDN7-F1
#
_entry.id   AF-A0A3A4SDN7-F1
#
_cell.length_a   1.000
_cell.length_b   1.000
_cell.length_c   1.000
_cell.angle_alpha   90.00
_cell.angle_beta   90.00
_cell.angle_gamma   90.00
#
_symmetry.space_group_name_H-M   'P 1'
#
loop_
_entity.id
_entity.type
_entity.pdbx_description
1 polymer ?
#
loop_
_entity_poly.entity_id
_entity_poly.type
_entity_poly.pdbx_seq_one_letter_code
_entity_poly.pdbx_strand_id
1 'polypeptide(L)'
;MKRLHTRSGLPLGIQKISDIDLADEAGENTAIAKILQTREIRQTLGSVLPDVLNVFARDSRVGKFIMKLVGKYLNKLLTRPHDIFEENELSLLFKDEAFLKNLGAPMPDIINGLFDVILSMMKTIEERPTDTKALSEMISKISTGQTGELITRLCRIVNDIHKEDPEFFAKAMEPGFKKWVESVDFGEIREMFDNSAEDGRALVQMANDVLWQYPAKMVMLLSLLPSLVNLLTDTLDISVGKLNELPPDMLTDVVLSFAKEINSSSVAGVLNQLTEIVRKIHTGSALLGEPGAPQLPKVLSKMIEEIINQTDPITLWKAKIALAETGATIGQAVAASVNNKPSFKHLSMIMGPELTNIRLRSLNQRLTAWDAEGDEEMAKSFAQHLAAYDVQEIAEVLNNTFRLINRLGDERPAVFTEFAGEMVNAIDAYELAETAKRFFNGVSKEFKPVARAVVPGLVTWICDVIKATDDEYEEDAAKAREAIASLFATEEV
;
A
#
# COMPACT_ATOMS: atom_id res chain seq x y z
N MET A 1 -44.03 -33.83 -88.28
CA MET A 1 -43.87 -35.24 -87.83
C MET A 1 -42.54 -35.80 -88.32
N LYS A 2 -41.57 -35.98 -87.43
CA LYS A 2 -40.35 -36.78 -87.67
C LYS A 2 -40.07 -37.52 -86.37
N ARG A 3 -40.16 -38.86 -86.40
CA ARG A 3 -39.72 -39.74 -85.32
C ARG A 3 -38.23 -40.01 -85.49
N LEU A 4 -37.49 -39.87 -84.39
CA LEU A 4 -36.24 -40.58 -84.20
C LEU A 4 -36.30 -41.26 -82.82
N HIS A 5 -36.20 -42.58 -82.85
CA HIS A 5 -35.99 -43.44 -81.70
C HIS A 5 -34.49 -43.73 -81.56
N THR A 6 -33.98 -43.63 -80.33
CA THR A 6 -32.92 -44.50 -79.79
C THR A 6 -33.26 -44.69 -78.31
N ARG A 7 -33.59 -45.90 -77.84
CA ARG A 7 -32.72 -47.04 -77.43
C ARG A 7 -31.77 -46.71 -76.27
N SER A 8 -32.32 -46.70 -75.05
CA SER A 8 -31.84 -47.56 -73.96
C SER A 8 -32.81 -47.46 -72.77
N GLY A 9 -33.56 -48.53 -72.52
CA GLY A 9 -34.28 -48.71 -71.27
C GLY A 9 -33.33 -49.36 -70.27
N LEU A 10 -32.92 -48.60 -69.25
CA LEU A 10 -32.27 -49.11 -68.04
C LEU A 10 -32.89 -48.38 -66.83
N PRO A 11 -33.22 -49.09 -65.75
CA PRO A 11 -33.85 -48.52 -64.57
C PRO A 11 -32.84 -47.79 -63.67
N LEU A 12 -33.34 -46.78 -62.97
CA LEU A 12 -32.72 -45.98 -61.90
C LEU A 12 -31.58 -46.72 -61.16
N GLY A 13 -30.34 -46.34 -61.49
CA GLY A 13 -29.14 -46.70 -60.76
C GLY A 13 -28.64 -45.51 -59.94
N ILE A 14 -28.53 -45.75 -58.63
CA ILE A 14 -27.81 -44.98 -57.59
C ILE A 14 -26.79 -43.98 -58.20
N GLN A 15 -27.12 -42.68 -58.11
CA GLN A 15 -26.12 -41.63 -58.29
C GLN A 15 -25.06 -41.76 -57.21
N LYS A 16 -23.82 -41.89 -57.65
CA LYS A 16 -22.63 -41.88 -56.81
C LYS A 16 -22.53 -40.50 -56.14
N ILE A 17 -22.72 -40.44 -54.82
CA ILE A 17 -22.37 -39.29 -53.99
C ILE A 17 -20.84 -39.28 -53.85
N SER A 18 -20.12 -39.08 -54.95
CA SER A 18 -18.66 -38.87 -54.93
C SER A 18 -18.26 -37.48 -55.38
N ASP A 19 -19.19 -36.71 -55.94
CA ASP A 19 -18.90 -35.43 -56.59
C ASP A 19 -19.75 -34.29 -55.99
N ILE A 20 -20.14 -34.42 -54.71
CA ILE A 20 -20.49 -33.24 -53.94
C ILE A 20 -19.17 -32.65 -53.47
N ASP A 21 -18.67 -31.70 -54.25
CA ASP A 21 -17.59 -30.80 -53.87
C ASP A 21 -18.13 -29.87 -52.76
N LEU A 22 -18.22 -30.40 -51.54
CA LEU A 22 -18.61 -29.67 -50.32
C LEU A 22 -17.49 -28.72 -49.85
N ALA A 23 -16.37 -28.68 -50.56
CA ALA A 23 -15.29 -27.72 -50.39
C ALA A 23 -15.46 -26.57 -51.40
N ASP A 24 -16.61 -25.90 -51.37
CA ASP A 24 -16.72 -24.57 -51.97
C ASP A 24 -15.56 -23.70 -51.42
N GLU A 25 -14.88 -22.97 -52.31
CA GLU A 25 -13.68 -22.14 -52.10
C GLU A 25 -13.75 -21.14 -50.90
N ALA A 26 -14.92 -21.04 -50.26
CA ALA A 26 -15.20 -20.17 -49.11
C ALA A 26 -14.52 -20.59 -47.80
N GLY A 27 -14.11 -21.87 -47.64
CA GLY A 27 -13.59 -22.38 -46.35
C GLY A 27 -12.07 -22.55 -46.25
N GLU A 28 -11.40 -22.91 -47.35
CA GLU A 28 -10.00 -23.38 -47.32
C GLU A 28 -8.98 -22.28 -47.01
N ASN A 29 -9.33 -21.01 -47.24
CA ASN A 29 -8.43 -19.88 -47.02
C ASN A 29 -8.61 -19.18 -45.66
N THR A 30 -9.47 -19.68 -44.79
CA THR A 30 -9.64 -19.08 -43.46
C THR A 30 -8.40 -19.33 -42.59
N ALA A 31 -8.04 -18.35 -41.75
CA ALA A 31 -6.93 -18.51 -40.81
C ALA A 31 -7.14 -19.74 -39.89
N ILE A 32 -8.40 -20.01 -39.50
CA ILE A 32 -8.77 -21.18 -38.71
C ILE A 32 -8.50 -22.48 -39.46
N ALA A 33 -8.87 -22.59 -40.74
CA ALA A 33 -8.59 -23.78 -41.55
C ALA A 33 -7.08 -24.04 -41.63
N LYS A 34 -6.27 -22.98 -41.84
CA LYS A 34 -4.81 -23.08 -41.84
C LYS A 34 -4.25 -23.53 -40.48
N ILE A 35 -4.77 -23.02 -39.36
CA ILE A 35 -4.39 -23.47 -38.00
C ILE A 35 -4.74 -24.94 -37.79
N LEU A 36 -5.97 -25.35 -38.12
CA LEU A 36 -6.44 -26.73 -37.97
C LEU A 36 -5.67 -27.72 -38.85
N GLN A 37 -5.05 -27.24 -39.93
CA GLN A 37 -4.18 -28.04 -40.78
C GLN A 37 -2.76 -28.21 -40.23
N THR A 38 -2.33 -27.41 -39.26
CA THR A 38 -1.00 -27.58 -38.64
C THR A 38 -0.89 -28.88 -37.87
N ARG A 39 0.29 -29.52 -37.94
CA ARG A 39 0.58 -30.75 -37.23
C ARG A 39 0.35 -30.63 -35.72
N GLU A 40 0.76 -29.52 -35.10
CA GLU A 40 0.67 -29.30 -33.66
C GLU A 40 -0.79 -29.30 -33.17
N ILE A 41 -1.68 -28.62 -33.91
CA ILE A 41 -3.11 -28.58 -33.60
C ILE A 41 -3.77 -29.91 -33.94
N ARG A 42 -3.40 -30.55 -35.05
CA ARG A 42 -3.92 -31.90 -35.39
C ARG A 42 -3.51 -32.95 -34.36
N GLN A 43 -2.30 -32.88 -33.82
CA GLN A 43 -1.84 -33.77 -32.75
C GLN A 43 -2.58 -33.51 -31.44
N THR A 44 -2.79 -32.24 -31.08
CA THR A 44 -3.56 -31.85 -29.89
C THR A 44 -5.03 -32.27 -30.02
N LEU A 45 -5.64 -32.04 -31.18
CA LEU A 45 -6.97 -32.57 -31.48
C LEU A 45 -6.96 -34.10 -31.47
N GLY A 46 -5.94 -34.75 -32.02
CA GLY A 46 -5.81 -36.20 -32.03
C GLY A 46 -5.76 -36.83 -30.63
N SER A 47 -5.21 -36.11 -29.63
CA SER A 47 -5.20 -36.58 -28.24
C SER A 47 -6.49 -36.27 -27.49
N VAL A 48 -7.16 -35.14 -27.77
CA VAL A 48 -8.38 -34.70 -27.06
C VAL A 48 -9.67 -35.28 -27.67
N LEU A 49 -9.72 -35.39 -28.99
CA LEU A 49 -10.91 -35.80 -29.73
C LEU A 49 -11.45 -37.19 -29.34
N PRO A 50 -10.61 -38.22 -29.07
CA PRO A 50 -11.11 -39.50 -28.58
C PRO A 50 -11.92 -39.37 -27.29
N ASP A 51 -11.48 -38.51 -26.38
CA ASP A 51 -12.16 -38.29 -25.09
C ASP A 51 -13.45 -37.50 -25.28
N VAL A 52 -13.44 -36.47 -26.13
CA VAL A 52 -14.65 -35.72 -26.51
C VAL A 52 -15.70 -36.65 -27.14
N LEU A 53 -15.28 -37.48 -28.11
CA LEU A 53 -16.17 -38.44 -28.77
C LEU A 53 -16.69 -39.51 -27.79
N ASN A 54 -15.89 -39.94 -26.82
CA ASN A 54 -16.33 -40.85 -25.76
C ASN A 54 -17.37 -40.22 -24.84
N VAL A 55 -17.25 -38.91 -24.54
CA VAL A 55 -18.27 -38.16 -23.78
C VAL A 55 -19.58 -38.04 -24.59
N PHE A 56 -19.50 -37.72 -25.88
CA PHE A 56 -20.67 -37.63 -26.75
C PHE A 56 -21.37 -38.97 -27.00
N ALA A 57 -20.65 -40.09 -26.94
CA ALA A 57 -21.21 -41.43 -27.10
C ALA A 57 -22.29 -41.78 -26.05
N ARG A 58 -22.27 -41.11 -24.88
CA ARG A 58 -23.03 -41.47 -23.66
C ARG A 58 -22.84 -42.97 -23.30
N ASP A 59 -23.63 -43.52 -22.39
CA ASP A 59 -23.57 -44.94 -22.04
C ASP A 59 -24.19 -45.91 -23.04
N SER A 60 -24.64 -45.41 -24.20
CA SER A 60 -25.22 -46.27 -25.22
C SER A 60 -24.12 -47.09 -25.92
N ARG A 61 -24.28 -48.42 -25.96
CA ARG A 61 -23.34 -49.32 -26.66
C ARG A 61 -23.23 -48.98 -28.15
N VAL A 62 -24.32 -48.53 -28.76
CA VAL A 62 -24.37 -48.11 -30.17
C VAL A 62 -23.64 -46.78 -30.38
N GLY A 63 -23.83 -45.80 -29.50
CA GLY A 63 -23.10 -44.54 -29.54
C GLY A 63 -21.60 -44.74 -29.37
N LYS A 64 -21.17 -45.59 -28.42
CA LYS A 64 -19.74 -45.94 -28.24
C LYS A 64 -19.16 -46.59 -29.49
N PHE A 65 -19.92 -47.44 -30.19
CA PHE A 65 -19.49 -48.04 -31.45
C PHE A 65 -19.36 -47.02 -32.58
N ILE A 66 -20.35 -46.15 -32.77
CA ILE A 66 -20.33 -45.09 -33.79
C ILE A 66 -19.19 -44.11 -33.52
N MET A 67 -19.04 -43.65 -32.28
CA MET A 67 -17.98 -42.70 -31.90
C MET A 67 -16.58 -43.30 -32.00
N LYS A 68 -16.43 -44.61 -31.79
CA LYS A 68 -15.16 -45.31 -32.04
C LYS A 68 -14.83 -45.39 -33.54
N LEU A 69 -15.83 -45.55 -34.41
CA LEU A 69 -15.64 -45.51 -35.86
C LEU A 69 -15.31 -44.10 -36.35
N VAL A 70 -16.05 -43.09 -35.89
CA VAL A 70 -15.81 -41.68 -36.16
C VAL A 70 -14.43 -41.26 -35.65
N GLY A 71 -14.05 -41.67 -34.43
CA GLY A 71 -12.74 -41.39 -33.84
C GLY A 71 -11.60 -42.04 -34.62
N LYS A 72 -11.75 -43.29 -35.08
CA LYS A 72 -10.76 -43.92 -35.97
C LYS A 72 -10.64 -43.20 -37.31
N TYR A 73 -11.76 -42.76 -37.87
CA TYR A 73 -11.78 -42.04 -39.14
C TYR A 73 -11.14 -40.65 -39.02
N LEU A 74 -11.54 -39.88 -38.00
CA LEU A 74 -10.99 -38.56 -37.72
C LEU A 74 -9.52 -38.64 -37.31
N ASN A 75 -9.11 -39.60 -36.48
CA ASN A 75 -7.70 -39.79 -36.15
C ASN A 75 -6.88 -40.09 -37.41
N LYS A 76 -7.40 -40.95 -38.32
CA LYS A 76 -6.77 -41.23 -39.61
C LYS A 76 -6.71 -40.00 -40.52
N LEU A 77 -7.69 -39.10 -40.48
CA LEU A 77 -7.67 -37.84 -41.21
C LEU A 77 -6.69 -36.82 -40.60
N LEU A 78 -6.53 -36.81 -39.28
CA LEU A 78 -5.63 -35.91 -38.57
C LEU A 78 -4.17 -36.36 -38.69
N THR A 79 -3.89 -37.68 -38.73
CA THR A 79 -2.55 -38.24 -38.94
C THR A 79 -2.24 -38.42 -40.42
N ARG A 80 -1.37 -37.58 -41.02
CA ARG A 80 -0.92 -37.80 -42.41
C ARG A 80 0.20 -38.88 -42.44
N PRO A 81 0.23 -39.77 -43.45
CA PRO A 81 1.25 -40.83 -43.53
C PRO A 81 2.67 -40.32 -43.85
N HIS A 82 2.85 -39.03 -44.17
CA HIS A 82 4.12 -38.43 -44.62
C HIS A 82 4.45 -37.15 -43.83
N ASP A 83 4.15 -37.11 -42.53
CA ASP A 83 4.70 -36.09 -41.64
C ASP A 83 6.22 -36.35 -41.48
N ILE A 84 7.00 -36.03 -42.53
CA ILE A 84 8.45 -36.08 -42.54
C ILE A 84 8.92 -34.97 -41.58
N PHE A 85 9.66 -35.38 -40.55
CA PHE A 85 10.31 -34.55 -39.55
C PHE A 85 11.05 -33.38 -40.25
N GLU A 86 10.74 -32.11 -39.95
CA GLU A 86 11.58 -31.31 -39.05
C GLU A 86 11.04 -29.89 -38.68
N GLU A 87 9.86 -29.43 -39.16
CA GLU A 87 9.46 -28.01 -38.98
C GLU A 87 8.23 -27.77 -38.09
N ASN A 88 8.29 -26.76 -37.23
CA ASN A 88 7.17 -26.21 -36.48
C ASN A 88 6.24 -25.43 -37.44
N GLU A 89 5.32 -26.15 -38.11
CA GLU A 89 4.37 -25.60 -39.09
C GLU A 89 3.58 -24.41 -38.53
N LEU A 90 3.18 -24.49 -37.26
CA LEU A 90 2.46 -23.40 -36.58
C LEU A 90 3.33 -22.14 -36.48
N SER A 91 4.62 -22.29 -36.15
CA SER A 91 5.56 -21.17 -36.11
C SER A 91 5.78 -20.54 -37.48
N LEU A 92 5.69 -21.30 -38.57
CA LEU A 92 5.81 -20.78 -39.93
C LEU A 92 4.57 -19.99 -40.34
N LEU A 93 3.37 -20.44 -39.96
CA LEU A 93 2.13 -19.67 -40.18
C LEU A 93 2.17 -18.32 -39.45
N PHE A 94 2.64 -18.29 -38.20
CA PHE A 94 2.76 -17.05 -37.44
C PHE A 94 3.85 -16.09 -37.95
N LYS A 95 4.70 -16.51 -38.90
CA LYS A 95 5.62 -15.61 -39.62
C LYS A 95 4.98 -14.92 -40.82
N ASP A 96 3.83 -15.39 -41.29
CA ASP A 96 3.08 -14.76 -42.38
C ASP A 96 2.22 -13.61 -41.82
N GLU A 97 2.56 -12.38 -42.19
CA GLU A 97 1.86 -11.16 -41.78
C GLU A 97 0.40 -11.15 -42.25
N ALA A 98 0.13 -11.66 -43.47
CA ALA A 98 -1.23 -11.75 -43.99
C ALA A 98 -2.05 -12.74 -43.18
N PHE A 99 -1.44 -13.85 -42.76
CA PHE A 99 -2.08 -14.80 -41.85
C PHE A 99 -2.36 -14.17 -40.47
N LEU A 100 -1.41 -13.47 -39.85
CA LEU A 100 -1.62 -12.78 -38.57
C LEU A 100 -2.78 -11.76 -38.65
N LYS A 101 -2.81 -10.97 -39.72
CA LYS A 101 -3.89 -10.01 -39.97
C LYS A 101 -5.25 -10.69 -40.15
N ASN A 102 -5.28 -11.80 -40.89
CA ASN A 102 -6.49 -12.59 -41.10
C ASN A 102 -6.92 -13.39 -39.86
N LEU A 103 -6.00 -13.69 -38.95
CA LEU A 103 -6.27 -14.33 -37.68
C LEU A 103 -6.87 -13.37 -36.65
N GLY A 104 -6.53 -12.07 -36.72
CA GLY A 104 -7.05 -11.05 -35.81
C GLY A 104 -8.58 -10.95 -35.81
N ALA A 105 -9.24 -11.15 -36.96
CA ALA A 105 -10.70 -11.07 -37.07
C ALA A 105 -11.46 -12.20 -36.33
N PRO A 106 -11.11 -13.50 -36.49
CA PRO A 106 -11.77 -14.59 -35.75
C PRO A 106 -11.26 -14.78 -34.31
N MET A 107 -10.13 -14.16 -33.93
CA MET A 107 -9.51 -14.39 -32.62
C MET A 107 -10.42 -14.03 -31.43
N PRO A 108 -11.17 -12.91 -31.42
CA PRO A 108 -12.15 -12.65 -30.37
C PRO A 108 -13.19 -13.76 -30.22
N ASP A 109 -13.70 -14.31 -31.32
CA ASP A 109 -14.69 -15.40 -31.29
C ASP A 109 -14.08 -16.71 -30.76
N ILE A 110 -12.83 -17.02 -31.11
CA ILE A 110 -12.09 -18.17 -30.57
C ILE A 110 -11.88 -18.01 -29.07
N ILE A 111 -11.49 -16.81 -28.61
CA ILE A 111 -11.28 -16.50 -27.20
C ILE A 111 -12.61 -16.59 -26.43
N ASN A 112 -13.70 -16.03 -26.97
CA ASN A 112 -15.03 -16.11 -26.37
C ASN A 112 -15.52 -17.57 -26.28
N GLY A 113 -15.35 -18.36 -27.34
CA GLY A 113 -15.68 -19.79 -27.31
C GLY A 113 -14.86 -20.58 -26.30
N LEU A 114 -13.58 -20.25 -26.12
CA LEU A 114 -12.76 -20.83 -25.06
C LEU A 114 -13.26 -20.42 -23.66
N PHE A 115 -13.64 -19.16 -23.47
CA PHE A 115 -14.26 -18.69 -22.22
C PHE A 115 -15.59 -19.39 -21.94
N ASP A 116 -16.44 -19.62 -22.93
CA ASP A 116 -17.70 -20.36 -22.76
C ASP A 116 -17.45 -21.81 -22.32
N VAL A 117 -16.40 -22.45 -22.88
CA VAL A 117 -15.96 -23.78 -22.44
C VAL A 117 -15.45 -23.74 -21.00
N ILE A 118 -14.61 -22.77 -20.64
CA ILE A 118 -14.11 -22.60 -19.27
C ILE A 118 -15.27 -22.34 -18.31
N LEU A 119 -16.22 -21.46 -18.65
CA LEU A 119 -17.41 -21.17 -17.84
C LEU A 119 -18.27 -22.42 -17.66
N SER A 120 -18.47 -23.20 -18.72
CA SER A 120 -19.20 -24.48 -18.64
C SER A 120 -18.48 -25.50 -17.76
N MET A 121 -17.14 -25.56 -17.84
CA MET A 121 -16.32 -26.38 -16.95
C MET A 121 -16.40 -25.91 -15.50
N MET A 122 -16.29 -24.60 -15.24
CA MET A 122 -16.40 -24.03 -13.90
C MET A 122 -17.77 -24.30 -13.29
N LYS A 123 -18.85 -24.12 -14.04
CA LYS A 123 -20.21 -24.48 -13.61
C LYS A 123 -20.34 -25.97 -13.29
N THR A 124 -19.70 -26.84 -14.07
CA THR A 124 -19.68 -28.28 -13.82
C THR A 124 -18.89 -28.62 -12.54
N ILE A 125 -17.81 -27.90 -12.26
CA ILE A 125 -17.01 -28.03 -11.03
C ILE A 125 -17.79 -27.50 -9.82
N GLU A 126 -18.49 -26.38 -9.97
CA GLU A 126 -19.36 -25.78 -8.96
C GLU A 126 -20.49 -26.74 -8.56
N GLU A 127 -21.09 -27.44 -9.53
CA GLU A 127 -22.07 -28.50 -9.30
C GLU A 127 -21.46 -29.77 -8.65
N ARG A 128 -20.12 -29.89 -8.59
CA ARG A 128 -19.37 -31.05 -8.07
C ARG A 128 -18.16 -30.66 -7.21
N PRO A 129 -18.36 -29.98 -6.07
CA PRO A 129 -17.29 -29.32 -5.32
C PRO A 129 -16.21 -30.25 -4.71
N THR A 130 -16.44 -31.57 -4.67
CA THR A 130 -15.48 -32.53 -4.08
C THR A 130 -14.37 -33.00 -5.04
N ASP A 131 -14.37 -32.61 -6.32
CA ASP A 131 -13.36 -33.06 -7.30
C ASP A 131 -12.19 -32.07 -7.48
N THR A 132 -11.58 -31.67 -6.37
CA THR A 132 -10.42 -30.76 -6.35
C THR A 132 -9.17 -31.35 -7.04
N LYS A 133 -9.14 -32.68 -7.24
CA LYS A 133 -8.04 -33.37 -7.93
C LYS A 133 -7.98 -33.01 -9.41
N ALA A 134 -9.12 -32.94 -10.09
CA ALA A 134 -9.17 -32.56 -11.51
C ALA A 134 -8.61 -31.15 -11.74
N LEU A 135 -8.94 -30.20 -10.86
CA LEU A 135 -8.42 -28.83 -10.90
C LEU A 135 -6.91 -28.79 -10.63
N SER A 136 -6.44 -29.52 -9.61
CA SER A 136 -5.00 -29.62 -9.28
C SER A 136 -4.18 -30.21 -10.42
N GLU A 137 -4.67 -31.29 -11.05
CA GLU A 137 -4.01 -31.90 -12.21
C GLU A 137 -3.94 -30.93 -13.39
N MET A 138 -5.01 -30.17 -13.64
CA MET A 138 -5.03 -29.15 -14.69
C MET A 138 -3.98 -28.06 -14.42
N ILE A 139 -3.94 -27.50 -13.21
CA ILE A 139 -2.97 -26.47 -12.81
C ILE A 139 -1.53 -26.97 -12.94
N SER A 140 -1.26 -28.19 -12.45
CA SER A 140 0.09 -28.78 -12.50
C SER A 140 0.61 -28.98 -13.92
N LYS A 141 -0.26 -29.29 -14.88
CA LYS A 141 0.10 -29.48 -16.29
C LYS A 141 0.30 -28.17 -17.06
N ILE A 142 -0.30 -27.07 -16.60
CA ILE A 142 -0.12 -25.73 -17.18
C ILE A 142 1.20 -25.10 -16.72
N SER A 143 1.73 -25.50 -15.56
CA SER A 143 2.97 -24.97 -14.96
C SER A 143 4.25 -25.52 -15.62
N THR A 144 4.32 -25.51 -16.95
CA THR A 144 5.58 -25.77 -17.66
C THR A 144 6.38 -24.47 -17.74
N GLY A 145 7.71 -24.53 -17.60
CA GLY A 145 8.59 -23.34 -17.66
C GLY A 145 8.45 -22.49 -18.94
N GLN A 146 7.76 -23.01 -19.96
CA GLN A 146 7.35 -22.30 -21.18
C GLN A 146 6.47 -21.07 -20.90
N THR A 147 5.71 -21.07 -19.81
CA THR A 147 4.91 -19.91 -19.39
C THR A 147 5.78 -18.68 -19.08
N GLY A 148 6.96 -18.87 -18.48
CA GLY A 148 7.91 -17.78 -18.21
C GLY A 148 8.51 -17.15 -19.48
N GLU A 149 8.79 -17.99 -20.49
CA GLU A 149 9.25 -17.50 -21.80
C GLU A 149 8.14 -16.72 -22.52
N LEU A 150 6.91 -17.23 -22.49
CA LEU A 150 5.75 -16.56 -23.05
C LEU A 150 5.52 -15.19 -22.39
N ILE A 151 5.53 -15.12 -21.05
CA ILE A 151 5.38 -13.85 -20.31
C ILE A 151 6.47 -12.86 -20.72
N THR A 152 7.72 -13.31 -20.82
CA THR A 152 8.83 -12.44 -21.25
C THR A 152 8.64 -11.90 -22.66
N ARG A 153 8.16 -12.73 -23.59
CA ARG A 153 7.84 -12.30 -24.96
C ARG A 153 6.66 -11.33 -24.99
N LEU A 154 5.61 -11.59 -24.21
CA LEU A 154 4.47 -10.68 -24.05
C LEU A 154 4.90 -9.33 -23.50
N CYS A 155 5.75 -9.28 -22.47
CA CYS A 155 6.30 -8.02 -21.96
C CYS A 155 7.04 -7.23 -23.04
N ARG A 156 7.80 -7.90 -23.92
CA ARG A 156 8.47 -7.23 -25.05
C ARG A 156 7.47 -6.65 -26.04
N ILE A 157 6.46 -7.42 -26.43
CA ILE A 157 5.40 -6.96 -27.35
C ILE A 157 4.63 -5.77 -26.74
N VAL A 158 4.24 -5.86 -25.47
CA VAL A 158 3.57 -4.78 -24.75
C VAL A 158 4.44 -3.53 -24.72
N ASN A 159 5.74 -3.67 -24.43
CA ASN A 159 6.67 -2.55 -24.46
C ASN A 159 6.81 -1.93 -25.85
N ASP A 160 6.81 -2.73 -26.91
CA ASP A 160 6.92 -2.23 -28.28
C ASP A 160 5.64 -1.51 -28.72
N ILE A 161 4.46 -2.05 -28.40
CA ILE A 161 3.18 -1.36 -28.60
C ILE A 161 3.13 -0.04 -27.82
N HIS A 162 3.54 -0.06 -26.54
CA HIS A 162 3.52 1.12 -25.68
C HIS A 162 4.47 2.22 -26.16
N LYS A 163 5.57 1.89 -26.86
CA LYS A 163 6.44 2.90 -27.49
C LYS A 163 5.74 3.63 -28.65
N GLU A 164 4.85 2.94 -29.36
CA GLU A 164 4.15 3.50 -30.52
C GLU A 164 2.85 4.23 -30.11
N ASP A 165 2.07 3.64 -29.21
CA ASP A 165 0.85 4.20 -28.64
C ASP A 165 0.74 3.86 -27.14
N PRO A 166 1.16 4.78 -26.24
CA PRO A 166 1.14 4.56 -24.79
C PRO A 166 -0.25 4.24 -24.21
N GLU A 167 -1.31 4.73 -24.87
CA GLU A 167 -2.70 4.60 -24.41
C GLU A 167 -3.45 3.44 -25.09
N PHE A 168 -2.80 2.69 -25.98
CA PHE A 168 -3.41 1.63 -26.78
C PHE A 168 -4.25 0.67 -25.93
N PHE A 169 -3.66 0.15 -24.84
CA PHE A 169 -4.33 -0.82 -23.97
C PHE A 169 -5.50 -0.23 -23.21
N ALA A 170 -5.40 1.01 -22.73
CA ALA A 170 -6.51 1.68 -22.04
C ALA A 170 -7.73 1.82 -22.97
N LYS A 171 -7.50 2.31 -24.20
CA LYS A 171 -8.54 2.45 -25.22
C LYS A 171 -9.14 1.11 -25.65
N ALA A 172 -8.29 0.10 -25.84
CA ALA A 172 -8.72 -1.22 -26.25
C ALA A 172 -9.51 -1.96 -25.15
N MET A 173 -9.14 -1.78 -23.88
CA MET A 173 -9.75 -2.49 -22.76
C MET A 173 -10.96 -1.80 -22.16
N GLU A 174 -11.10 -0.48 -22.27
CA GLU A 174 -12.19 0.29 -21.63
C GLU A 174 -13.59 -0.30 -21.86
N PRO A 175 -14.03 -0.65 -23.08
CA PRO A 175 -15.37 -1.20 -23.30
C PRO A 175 -15.55 -2.56 -22.62
N GLY A 176 -14.53 -3.41 -22.67
CA GLY A 176 -14.53 -4.73 -22.06
C GLY A 176 -14.52 -4.66 -20.53
N PHE A 177 -13.70 -3.76 -19.98
CA PHE A 177 -13.62 -3.51 -18.54
C PHE A 177 -14.94 -2.98 -17.99
N LYS A 178 -15.60 -2.03 -18.67
CA LYS A 178 -16.92 -1.54 -18.28
C LYS A 178 -17.95 -2.67 -18.20
N LYS A 179 -18.03 -3.50 -19.25
CA LYS A 179 -18.95 -4.66 -19.28
C LYS A 179 -18.61 -5.67 -18.19
N TRP A 180 -17.32 -5.88 -17.90
CA TRP A 180 -16.87 -6.75 -16.83
C TRP A 180 -17.32 -6.22 -15.46
N VAL A 181 -17.07 -4.95 -15.15
CA VAL A 181 -17.54 -4.31 -13.88
C VAL A 181 -19.06 -4.44 -13.72
N GLU A 182 -19.83 -4.24 -14.79
CA GLU A 182 -21.30 -4.38 -14.78
C GLU A 182 -21.78 -5.83 -14.54
N SER A 183 -20.96 -6.83 -14.86
CA SER A 183 -21.33 -8.25 -14.80
C SER A 183 -20.81 -8.98 -13.56
N VAL A 184 -19.89 -8.36 -12.83
CA VAL A 184 -19.22 -8.98 -11.68
C VAL A 184 -20.00 -8.74 -10.41
N ASP A 185 -20.26 -9.82 -9.67
CA ASP A 185 -20.75 -9.74 -8.29
C ASP A 185 -19.57 -9.51 -7.33
N PHE A 186 -19.40 -8.26 -6.90
CA PHE A 186 -18.36 -7.91 -5.93
C PHE A 186 -18.59 -8.55 -4.54
N GLY A 187 -19.82 -8.98 -4.23
CA GLY A 187 -20.14 -9.73 -3.02
C GLY A 187 -19.50 -11.11 -3.01
N GLU A 188 -19.60 -11.85 -4.13
CA GLU A 188 -18.94 -13.15 -4.31
C GLU A 188 -17.41 -13.02 -4.31
N ILE A 189 -16.87 -11.95 -4.91
CA ILE A 189 -15.42 -11.66 -4.82
C ILE A 189 -15.00 -11.47 -3.36
N ARG A 190 -15.77 -10.70 -2.59
CA ARG A 190 -15.51 -10.50 -1.17
C ARG A 190 -15.55 -11.82 -0.40
N GLU A 191 -16.60 -12.62 -0.59
CA GLU A 191 -16.73 -13.93 0.05
C GLU A 191 -15.56 -14.86 -0.31
N MET A 192 -15.13 -14.86 -1.57
CA MET A 192 -13.93 -15.58 -2.01
C MET A 192 -12.69 -15.10 -1.24
N PHE A 193 -12.46 -13.79 -1.07
CA PHE A 193 -11.32 -13.28 -0.31
C PHE A 193 -11.39 -13.66 1.18
N ASP A 194 -12.58 -13.56 1.79
CA ASP A 194 -12.79 -13.89 3.20
C ASP A 194 -12.52 -15.39 3.47
N ASN A 195 -12.92 -16.27 2.53
CA ASN A 195 -12.75 -17.71 2.66
C ASN A 195 -11.38 -18.23 2.18
N SER A 196 -10.65 -17.48 1.35
CA SER A 196 -9.36 -17.89 0.79
C SER A 196 -8.14 -17.39 1.57
N ALA A 197 -8.33 -16.76 2.73
CA ALA A 197 -7.22 -16.18 3.51
C ALA A 197 -6.11 -17.20 3.86
N GLU A 198 -6.47 -18.45 4.16
CA GLU A 198 -5.49 -19.52 4.45
C GLU A 198 -4.71 -19.95 3.21
N ASP A 199 -5.41 -20.15 2.10
CA ASP A 199 -4.80 -20.51 0.81
C ASP A 199 -3.91 -19.37 0.28
N GLY A 200 -4.37 -18.13 0.40
CA GLY A 200 -3.61 -16.93 0.08
C GLY A 200 -2.33 -16.83 0.90
N ARG A 201 -2.40 -17.10 2.21
CA ARG A 201 -1.21 -17.16 3.08
C ARG A 201 -0.23 -18.26 2.64
N ALA A 202 -0.72 -19.46 2.34
CA ALA A 202 0.11 -20.57 1.88
C ALA A 202 0.78 -20.24 0.53
N LEU A 203 0.05 -19.61 -0.39
CA LEU A 203 0.57 -19.16 -1.68
C LEU A 203 1.65 -18.10 -1.51
N VAL A 204 1.43 -17.09 -0.66
CA VAL A 204 2.42 -16.04 -0.37
C VAL A 204 3.68 -16.64 0.25
N GLN A 205 3.53 -17.59 1.18
CA GLN A 205 4.67 -18.28 1.78
C GLN A 205 5.47 -19.05 0.74
N MET A 206 4.80 -19.87 -0.09
CA MET A 206 5.45 -20.60 -1.19
C MET A 206 6.16 -19.63 -2.16
N ALA A 207 5.50 -18.55 -2.58
CA ALA A 207 6.06 -17.56 -3.48
C ALA A 207 7.30 -16.90 -2.87
N ASN A 208 7.22 -16.50 -1.60
CA ASN A 208 8.34 -15.92 -0.86
C ASN A 208 9.52 -16.90 -0.78
N ASP A 209 9.28 -18.14 -0.39
CA ASP A 209 10.30 -19.19 -0.27
C ASP A 209 11.00 -19.46 -1.61
N VAL A 210 10.26 -19.47 -2.73
CA VAL A 210 10.82 -19.64 -4.07
C VAL A 210 11.59 -18.39 -4.51
N LEU A 211 11.04 -17.20 -4.32
CA LEU A 211 11.65 -15.94 -4.76
C LEU A 211 13.00 -15.69 -4.07
N TRP A 212 13.11 -15.95 -2.76
CA TRP A 212 14.36 -15.79 -2.02
C TRP A 212 15.47 -16.77 -2.41
N GLN A 213 15.15 -17.88 -3.08
CA GLN A 213 16.16 -18.76 -3.69
C GLN A 213 16.86 -18.09 -4.89
N TYR A 214 16.29 -17.02 -5.44
CA TYR A 214 16.83 -16.27 -6.58
C TYR A 214 17.09 -14.79 -6.21
N PRO A 215 18.10 -14.49 -5.36
CA PRO A 215 18.32 -13.15 -4.82
C PRO A 215 18.51 -12.07 -5.89
N ALA A 216 19.13 -12.39 -7.02
CA ALA A 216 19.27 -11.44 -8.14
C ALA A 216 17.92 -11.01 -8.72
N LYS A 217 16.97 -11.95 -8.87
CA LYS A 217 15.60 -11.64 -9.33
C LYS A 217 14.87 -10.80 -8.29
N MET A 218 15.08 -11.08 -7.00
CA MET A 218 14.53 -10.26 -5.92
C MET A 218 15.07 -8.83 -5.95
N VAL A 219 16.37 -8.64 -6.13
CA VAL A 219 16.96 -7.29 -6.28
C VAL A 219 16.36 -6.56 -7.49
N MET A 220 16.18 -7.26 -8.62
CA MET A 220 15.49 -6.68 -9.78
C MET A 220 14.05 -6.28 -9.45
N LEU A 221 13.28 -7.12 -8.77
CA LEU A 221 11.92 -6.78 -8.33
C LEU A 221 11.91 -5.58 -7.39
N LEU A 222 12.85 -5.51 -6.43
CA LEU A 222 13.00 -4.37 -5.53
C LEU A 222 13.39 -3.09 -6.29
N SER A 223 14.16 -3.21 -7.37
CA SER A 223 14.52 -2.06 -8.22
C SER A 223 13.35 -1.49 -9.01
N LEU A 224 12.25 -2.24 -9.16
CA LEU A 224 11.00 -1.76 -9.75
C LEU A 224 10.17 -0.92 -8.76
N LEU A 225 10.47 -0.99 -7.45
CA LEU A 225 9.68 -0.29 -6.43
C LEU A 225 9.60 1.22 -6.67
N PRO A 226 10.66 1.96 -7.02
CA PRO A 226 10.54 3.40 -7.28
C PRO A 226 9.60 3.71 -8.45
N SER A 227 9.73 2.99 -9.57
CA SER A 227 8.84 3.16 -10.73
C SER A 227 7.39 2.79 -10.40
N LEU A 228 7.19 1.74 -9.61
CA LEU A 228 5.88 1.34 -9.14
C LEU A 228 5.28 2.40 -8.20
N VAL A 229 6.08 2.96 -7.27
CA VAL A 229 5.64 4.02 -6.37
C VAL A 229 5.23 5.26 -7.16
N ASN A 230 5.99 5.65 -8.19
CA ASN A 230 5.62 6.78 -9.05
C ASN A 230 4.30 6.50 -9.79
N LEU A 231 4.18 5.35 -10.45
CA LEU A 231 2.95 4.95 -11.14
C LEU A 231 1.74 4.91 -10.18
N LEU A 232 1.93 4.34 -8.99
CA LEU A 232 0.90 4.30 -7.96
C LEU A 232 0.55 5.70 -7.49
N THR A 233 1.51 6.62 -7.35
CA THR A 233 1.26 8.01 -6.95
C THR A 233 0.43 8.73 -8.01
N ASP A 234 0.77 8.59 -9.29
CA ASP A 234 0.01 9.17 -10.40
C ASP A 234 -1.41 8.59 -10.49
N THR A 235 -1.54 7.27 -10.30
CA THR A 235 -2.84 6.59 -10.32
C THR A 235 -3.68 6.91 -9.07
N LEU A 236 -3.03 7.06 -7.92
CA LEU A 236 -3.67 7.45 -6.66
C LEU A 236 -4.17 8.89 -6.75
N ASP A 237 -3.45 9.80 -7.39
CA ASP A 237 -3.92 11.18 -7.58
C ASP A 237 -5.29 11.21 -8.30
N ILE A 238 -5.41 10.46 -9.40
CA ILE A 238 -6.67 10.32 -10.14
C ILE A 238 -7.77 9.70 -9.26
N SER A 239 -7.43 8.63 -8.54
CA SER A 239 -8.39 7.86 -7.74
C SER A 239 -8.85 8.63 -6.49
N VAL A 240 -7.93 9.29 -5.79
CA VAL A 240 -8.19 10.14 -4.62
C VAL A 240 -8.97 11.38 -5.04
N GLY A 241 -8.67 11.95 -6.22
CA GLY A 241 -9.48 13.00 -6.82
C GLY A 241 -10.96 12.60 -6.93
N LYS A 242 -11.24 11.35 -7.32
CA LYS A 242 -12.61 10.80 -7.34
C LYS A 242 -13.19 10.52 -5.96
N LEU A 243 -12.40 10.05 -5.01
CA LEU A 243 -12.85 9.88 -3.62
C LEU A 243 -13.19 11.22 -2.96
N ASN A 244 -12.49 12.31 -3.31
CA ASN A 244 -12.79 13.65 -2.82
C ASN A 244 -14.11 14.22 -3.35
N GLU A 245 -14.70 13.62 -4.39
CA GLU A 245 -16.07 13.94 -4.85
C GLU A 245 -17.14 13.32 -3.95
N LEU A 246 -16.78 12.36 -3.07
CA LEU A 246 -17.72 11.73 -2.15
C LEU A 246 -18.05 12.65 -0.96
N PRO A 247 -19.31 12.69 -0.52
CA PRO A 247 -19.70 13.25 0.76
C PRO A 247 -18.87 12.70 1.94
N PRO A 248 -18.40 13.57 2.87
CA PRO A 248 -17.54 13.17 3.98
C PRO A 248 -18.10 12.06 4.88
N ASP A 249 -19.42 12.03 5.06
CA ASP A 249 -20.14 11.02 5.85
C ASP A 249 -19.99 9.62 5.23
N MET A 250 -20.25 9.49 3.93
CA MET A 250 -20.10 8.20 3.23
C MET A 250 -18.65 7.71 3.22
N LEU A 251 -17.67 8.59 2.99
CA LEU A 251 -16.26 8.22 3.04
C LEU A 251 -15.87 7.74 4.45
N THR A 252 -16.33 8.45 5.49
CA THR A 252 -16.08 8.08 6.88
C THR A 252 -16.69 6.72 7.20
N ASP A 253 -17.92 6.45 6.78
CA ASP A 253 -18.59 5.16 7.01
C ASP A 253 -17.84 3.99 6.37
N VAL A 254 -17.37 4.16 5.14
CA VAL A 254 -16.55 3.16 4.44
C VAL A 254 -15.25 2.90 5.21
N VAL A 255 -14.52 3.95 5.60
CA VAL A 255 -13.26 3.82 6.36
C VAL A 255 -13.49 3.16 7.72
N LEU A 256 -14.57 3.51 8.43
CA LEU A 256 -14.92 2.90 9.72
C LEU A 256 -15.35 1.44 9.57
N SER A 257 -16.02 1.08 8.48
CA SER A 257 -16.36 -0.32 8.17
C SER A 257 -15.09 -1.15 7.98
N PHE A 258 -14.12 -0.64 7.20
CA PHE A 258 -12.84 -1.30 7.02
C PHE A 258 -12.08 -1.43 8.34
N ALA A 259 -12.02 -0.37 9.15
CA ALA A 259 -11.33 -0.40 10.44
C ALA A 259 -11.87 -1.49 11.38
N LYS A 260 -13.18 -1.77 11.35
CA LYS A 260 -13.83 -2.82 12.16
C LYS A 260 -13.48 -4.24 11.71
N GLU A 261 -13.21 -4.43 10.42
CA GLU A 261 -12.92 -5.74 9.84
C GLU A 261 -11.43 -6.15 9.97
N ILE A 262 -10.55 -5.20 10.33
CA ILE A 262 -9.13 -5.48 10.50
C ILE A 262 -8.87 -6.41 11.70
N ASN A 263 -8.24 -7.55 11.43
CA ASN A 263 -7.81 -8.49 12.46
C ASN A 263 -6.61 -7.92 13.26
N SER A 264 -6.90 -7.45 14.48
CA SER A 264 -5.91 -6.86 15.38
C SER A 264 -4.71 -7.77 15.71
N SER A 265 -4.89 -9.09 15.73
CA SER A 265 -3.82 -10.04 16.01
C SER A 265 -2.80 -10.12 14.86
N SER A 266 -3.29 -10.17 13.62
CA SER A 266 -2.46 -10.12 12.42
C SER A 266 -1.71 -8.79 12.32
N VAL A 267 -2.39 -7.67 12.64
CA VAL A 267 -1.76 -6.35 12.68
C VAL A 267 -0.61 -6.29 13.69
N ALA A 268 -0.78 -6.85 14.89
CA ALA A 268 0.30 -6.88 15.88
C ALA A 268 1.55 -7.63 15.38
N GLY A 269 1.36 -8.76 14.69
CA GLY A 269 2.45 -9.50 14.06
C GLY A 269 3.19 -8.69 12.99
N VAL A 270 2.44 -8.01 12.12
CA VAL A 270 3.00 -7.12 11.08
C VAL A 270 3.73 -5.93 11.70
N LEU A 271 3.14 -5.27 12.70
CA LEU A 271 3.76 -4.14 13.39
C LEU A 271 5.11 -4.52 13.98
N ASN A 272 5.23 -5.69 14.61
CA ASN A 272 6.52 -6.16 15.14
C ASN A 272 7.58 -6.28 14.02
N GLN A 273 7.24 -6.89 12.88
CA GLN A 273 8.16 -7.00 11.75
C GLN A 273 8.52 -5.63 11.15
N LEU A 274 7.54 -4.72 11.05
CA LEU A 274 7.78 -3.36 10.58
C LEU A 274 8.68 -2.57 11.53
N THR A 275 8.51 -2.68 12.85
CA THR A 275 9.39 -2.01 13.82
C THR A 275 10.83 -2.48 13.69
N GLU A 276 11.05 -3.78 13.43
CA GLU A 276 12.38 -4.33 13.19
C GLU A 276 12.97 -3.88 11.85
N ILE A 277 12.15 -3.76 10.80
CA ILE A 277 12.57 -3.18 9.52
C ILE A 277 12.97 -1.72 9.70
N VAL A 278 12.17 -0.90 10.39
CA VAL A 278 12.49 0.50 10.67
C VAL A 278 13.80 0.62 11.45
N ARG A 279 14.00 -0.23 12.46
CA ARG A 279 15.27 -0.29 13.22
C ARG A 279 16.46 -0.62 12.31
N LYS A 280 16.31 -1.59 11.40
CA LYS A 280 17.34 -1.96 10.41
C LYS A 280 17.62 -0.84 9.41
N ILE A 281 16.59 -0.17 8.91
CA ILE A 281 16.73 0.98 8.00
C ILE A 281 17.45 2.13 8.72
N HIS A 282 17.05 2.44 9.95
CA HIS A 282 17.70 3.50 10.75
C HIS A 282 19.18 3.19 10.98
N THR A 283 19.49 1.96 11.39
CA THR A 283 20.88 1.51 11.60
C THR A 283 21.67 1.53 10.28
N GLY A 284 21.09 1.00 9.20
CA GLY A 284 21.70 1.00 7.87
C GLY A 284 21.96 2.41 7.34
N SER A 285 21.03 3.34 7.57
CA SER A 285 21.20 4.76 7.23
C SER A 285 22.38 5.40 7.97
N ALA A 286 22.59 5.04 9.24
CA ALA A 286 23.75 5.51 10.00
C ALA A 286 25.06 4.89 9.49
N LEU A 287 25.05 3.64 9.04
CA LEU A 287 26.22 2.95 8.48
C LEU A 287 26.60 3.44 7.07
N LEU A 288 25.62 3.87 6.27
CA LEU A 288 25.83 4.39 4.92
C LEU A 288 26.19 5.88 4.89
N GLY A 289 25.85 6.62 5.94
CA GLY A 289 26.14 8.05 6.08
C GLY A 289 27.55 8.33 6.59
N GLU A 290 27.90 9.62 6.66
CA GLU A 290 29.14 10.06 7.31
C GLU A 290 28.97 10.03 8.85
N PRO A 291 30.05 9.91 9.64
CA PRO A 291 29.95 10.00 11.10
C PRO A 291 29.22 11.27 11.55
N GLY A 292 28.08 11.10 12.24
CA GLY A 292 27.23 12.20 12.69
C GLY A 292 26.21 12.73 11.66
N ALA A 293 26.21 12.22 10.42
CA ALA A 293 25.28 12.64 9.37
C ALA A 293 24.70 11.44 8.59
N PRO A 294 23.68 10.76 9.16
CA PRO A 294 23.02 9.62 8.52
C PRO A 294 22.45 9.97 7.13
N GLN A 295 22.39 8.98 6.23
CA GLN A 295 22.00 9.22 4.84
C GLN A 295 20.49 9.46 4.66
N LEU A 296 19.63 8.76 5.40
CA LEU A 296 18.18 8.84 5.25
C LEU A 296 17.62 10.25 5.49
N PRO A 297 18.01 10.99 6.56
CA PRO A 297 17.58 12.39 6.73
C PRO A 297 17.90 13.28 5.52
N LYS A 298 19.08 13.15 4.89
CA LYS A 298 19.46 13.95 3.72
C LYS A 298 18.50 13.72 2.54
N VAL A 299 18.17 12.45 2.27
CA VAL A 299 17.25 12.07 1.18
C VAL A 299 15.82 12.53 1.49
N LEU A 300 15.35 12.29 2.73
CA LEU A 300 14.00 12.67 3.15
C LEU A 300 13.81 14.18 3.14
N SER A 301 14.78 14.97 3.60
CA SER A 301 14.67 16.44 3.60
C SER A 301 14.46 16.97 2.18
N LYS A 302 15.21 16.49 1.20
CA LYS A 302 15.06 16.89 -0.20
C LYS A 302 13.67 16.53 -0.75
N MET A 303 13.20 15.31 -0.47
CA MET A 303 11.88 14.86 -0.91
C MET A 303 10.75 15.66 -0.24
N ILE A 304 10.86 15.94 1.05
CA ILE A 304 9.89 16.73 1.81
C ILE A 304 9.86 18.18 1.28
N GLU A 305 11.01 18.76 0.96
CA GLU A 305 11.10 20.10 0.37
C GLU A 305 10.37 20.17 -0.98
N GLU A 306 10.59 19.17 -1.86
CA GLU A 306 9.88 19.06 -3.14
C GLU A 306 8.35 18.95 -2.96
N ILE A 307 7.90 18.18 -1.97
CA ILE A 307 6.46 18.03 -1.65
C ILE A 307 5.88 19.33 -1.08
N ILE A 308 6.54 19.95 -0.09
CA ILE A 308 6.06 21.18 0.56
C ILE A 308 5.90 22.30 -0.47
N ASN A 309 6.83 22.43 -1.41
CA ASN A 309 6.79 23.46 -2.45
C ASN A 309 5.60 23.32 -3.42
N GLN A 310 4.98 22.14 -3.50
CA GLN A 310 3.84 21.85 -4.36
C GLN A 310 2.51 21.75 -3.61
N THR A 311 2.54 21.78 -2.27
CA THR A 311 1.36 21.56 -1.44
C THR A 311 0.73 22.88 -1.02
N ASP A 312 -0.60 23.00 -1.14
CA ASP A 312 -1.33 24.15 -0.58
C ASP A 312 -1.22 24.17 0.96
N PRO A 313 -0.62 25.23 1.55
CA PRO A 313 -0.34 25.25 2.99
C PRO A 313 -1.61 25.25 3.83
N ILE A 314 -2.69 25.87 3.37
CA ILE A 314 -3.96 25.95 4.14
C ILE A 314 -4.59 24.56 4.24
N THR A 315 -4.68 23.84 3.12
CA THR A 315 -5.21 22.47 3.07
C THR A 315 -4.36 21.53 3.89
N LEU A 316 -3.02 21.63 3.78
CA LEU A 316 -2.08 20.85 4.59
C LEU A 316 -2.31 21.04 6.09
N TRP A 317 -2.43 22.29 6.54
CA TRP A 317 -2.63 22.58 7.97
C TRP A 317 -4.00 22.13 8.48
N LYS A 318 -5.08 22.28 7.69
CA LYS A 318 -6.40 21.74 8.06
C LYS A 318 -6.37 20.22 8.19
N ALA A 319 -5.78 19.52 7.22
CA ALA A 319 -5.60 18.07 7.28
C ALA A 319 -4.76 17.66 8.50
N LYS A 320 -3.68 18.40 8.80
CA LYS A 320 -2.83 18.15 9.96
C LYS A 320 -3.57 18.33 11.29
N ILE A 321 -4.45 19.33 11.42
CA ILE A 321 -5.28 19.51 12.62
C ILE A 321 -6.24 18.33 12.78
N ALA A 322 -6.97 17.95 11.73
CA ALA A 322 -7.87 16.78 11.77
C ALA A 322 -7.13 15.47 12.09
N LEU A 323 -5.93 15.28 11.55
CA LEU A 323 -5.05 14.15 11.87
C LEU A 323 -4.55 14.21 13.32
N ALA A 324 -4.26 15.41 13.85
CA ALA A 324 -3.85 15.58 15.25
C ALA A 324 -5.00 15.24 16.22
N GLU A 325 -6.23 15.67 15.93
CA GLU A 325 -7.43 15.33 16.71
C GLU A 325 -7.71 13.81 16.69
N THR A 326 -7.64 13.21 15.49
CA THR A 326 -7.77 11.75 15.32
C THR A 326 -6.64 11.02 16.06
N GLY A 327 -5.41 11.52 15.93
CA GLY A 327 -4.23 10.99 16.61
C GLY A 327 -4.32 11.10 18.13
N ALA A 328 -4.91 12.17 18.67
CA ALA A 328 -5.18 12.31 20.10
C ALA A 328 -6.19 11.27 20.58
N THR A 329 -7.26 11.02 19.81
CA THR A 329 -8.26 9.98 20.12
C THR A 329 -7.62 8.58 20.12
N ILE A 330 -6.81 8.27 19.11
CA ILE A 330 -6.04 7.02 19.07
C ILE A 330 -5.07 6.94 20.25
N GLY A 331 -4.36 8.03 20.56
CA GLY A 331 -3.43 8.13 21.67
C GLY A 331 -4.10 7.86 23.02
N GLN A 332 -5.32 8.37 23.23
CA GLN A 332 -6.13 8.07 24.41
C GLN A 332 -6.51 6.59 24.48
N ALA A 333 -6.95 5.99 23.37
CA ALA A 333 -7.27 4.56 23.30
C ALA A 333 -6.03 3.68 23.57
N VAL A 334 -4.86 4.06 23.06
CA VAL A 334 -3.58 3.41 23.33
C VAL A 334 -3.20 3.59 24.80
N ALA A 335 -3.28 4.79 25.36
CA ALA A 335 -2.95 5.05 26.75
C ALA A 335 -3.85 4.24 27.70
N ALA A 336 -5.15 4.16 27.43
CA ALA A 336 -6.08 3.30 28.17
C ALA A 336 -5.66 1.82 28.07
N SER A 337 -5.30 1.35 26.89
CA SER A 337 -4.85 -0.03 26.65
C SER A 337 -3.52 -0.35 27.33
N VAL A 338 -2.56 0.58 27.32
CA VAL A 338 -1.24 0.46 27.95
C VAL A 338 -1.34 0.53 29.47
N ASN A 339 -2.21 1.39 30.01
CA ASN A 339 -2.43 1.49 31.45
C ASN A 339 -2.94 0.18 32.07
N ASN A 340 -3.63 -0.65 31.29
CA ASN A 340 -4.07 -1.99 31.69
C ASN A 340 -2.97 -3.06 31.56
N LYS A 341 -1.76 -2.71 31.09
CA LYS A 341 -0.61 -3.61 30.89
C LYS A 341 0.65 -3.09 31.63
N PRO A 342 0.93 -3.57 32.85
CA PRO A 342 2.00 -3.04 33.70
C PRO A 342 3.40 -2.99 33.04
N SER A 343 3.77 -4.01 32.26
CA SER A 343 5.06 -4.07 31.57
C SER A 343 5.23 -2.95 30.54
N PHE A 344 4.21 -2.69 29.74
CA PHE A 344 4.22 -1.61 28.74
C PHE A 344 4.21 -0.23 29.41
N LYS A 345 3.43 -0.06 30.47
CA LYS A 345 3.42 1.19 31.24
C LYS A 345 4.80 1.51 31.81
N HIS A 346 5.45 0.53 32.42
CA HIS A 346 6.80 0.70 32.98
C HIS A 346 7.82 1.00 31.89
N LEU A 347 7.82 0.25 30.77
CA LEU A 347 8.70 0.51 29.65
C LEU A 347 8.48 1.90 29.05
N SER A 348 7.23 2.34 28.92
CA SER A 348 6.89 3.69 28.45
C SER A 348 7.40 4.79 29.40
N MET A 349 7.44 4.54 30.71
CA MET A 349 8.01 5.50 31.68
C MET A 349 9.53 5.59 31.56
N ILE A 350 10.21 4.49 31.25
CA ILE A 350 11.67 4.44 31.09
C ILE A 350 12.10 5.04 29.73
N MET A 351 11.43 4.66 28.65
CA MET A 351 11.79 5.08 27.28
C MET A 351 11.19 6.44 26.91
N GLY A 352 10.17 6.90 27.65
CA GLY A 352 9.51 8.18 27.43
C GLY A 352 10.48 9.37 27.38
N PRO A 353 11.39 9.53 28.35
CA PRO A 353 12.41 10.57 28.33
C PRO A 353 13.28 10.60 27.07
N GLU A 354 13.68 9.45 26.52
CA GLU A 354 14.47 9.41 25.28
C GLU A 354 13.69 9.99 24.09
N LEU A 355 12.40 9.64 23.97
CA LEU A 355 11.52 10.21 22.95
C LEU A 355 11.31 11.72 23.16
N THR A 356 11.14 12.15 24.41
CA THR A 356 11.03 13.57 24.76
C THR A 356 12.31 14.32 24.38
N ASN A 357 13.49 13.77 24.65
CA ASN A 357 14.77 14.39 24.29
C ASN A 357 14.93 14.55 22.78
N ILE A 358 14.51 13.55 21.98
CA ILE A 358 14.49 13.66 20.51
C ILE A 358 13.55 14.78 20.07
N ARG A 359 12.36 14.88 20.67
CA ARG A 359 11.39 15.96 20.38
C ARG A 359 11.92 17.33 20.77
N LEU A 360 12.56 17.46 21.94
CA LEU A 360 13.16 18.70 22.41
C LEU A 360 14.29 19.14 21.48
N ARG A 361 15.14 18.22 21.01
CA ARG A 361 16.18 18.54 20.02
C ARG A 361 15.59 19.06 18.72
N SER A 362 14.52 18.42 18.23
CA SER A 362 13.81 18.88 17.04
C SER A 362 13.13 20.23 17.25
N LEU A 363 12.52 20.47 18.42
CA LEU A 363 11.95 21.76 18.78
C LEU A 363 13.02 22.85 18.82
N ASN A 364 14.17 22.58 19.44
CA ASN A 364 15.29 23.51 19.48
C ASN A 364 15.75 23.92 18.08
N GLN A 365 15.90 22.95 17.17
CA GLN A 365 16.24 23.24 15.77
C GLN A 365 15.20 24.14 15.08
N ARG A 366 13.90 23.96 15.39
CA ARG A 366 12.84 24.81 14.84
C ARG A 366 12.86 26.21 15.45
N LEU A 367 13.10 26.33 16.76
CA LEU A 367 13.24 27.62 17.44
C LEU A 367 14.44 28.40 16.87
N THR A 368 15.58 27.75 16.67
CA THR A 368 16.75 28.37 16.01
C THR A 368 16.43 28.81 14.57
N ALA A 369 15.61 28.06 13.83
CA ALA A 369 15.19 28.46 12.50
C ALA A 369 14.25 29.68 12.53
N TRP A 370 13.36 29.76 13.53
CA TRP A 370 12.49 30.92 13.71
C TRP A 370 13.26 32.16 14.14
N ASP A 371 14.27 32.03 14.99
CA ASP A 371 15.14 33.13 15.43
C ASP A 371 15.81 33.88 14.25
N ALA A 372 15.89 33.27 13.07
CA ALA A 372 16.39 33.90 11.86
C ALA A 372 15.37 34.78 11.11
N GLU A 373 14.09 34.75 11.48
CA GLU A 373 13.03 35.60 10.92
C GLU A 373 12.98 36.99 11.57
N GLY A 374 12.41 37.99 10.90
CA GLY A 374 12.36 39.36 11.43
C GLY A 374 11.45 39.51 12.66
N ASP A 375 11.92 40.25 13.67
CA ASP A 375 11.29 40.41 15.00
C ASP A 375 9.79 40.77 14.97
N GLU A 376 9.35 41.63 14.04
CA GLU A 376 7.96 42.10 13.98
C GLU A 376 6.98 41.02 13.50
N GLU A 377 7.36 40.30 12.45
CA GLU A 377 6.53 39.22 11.87
C GLU A 377 6.46 38.02 12.82
N MET A 378 7.59 37.71 13.47
CA MET A 378 7.67 36.70 14.51
C MET A 378 6.76 37.07 15.69
N ALA A 379 6.87 38.27 16.24
CA ALA A 379 6.04 38.70 17.38
C ALA A 379 4.55 38.60 17.08
N LYS A 380 4.13 39.03 15.87
CA LYS A 380 2.73 38.93 15.44
C LYS A 380 2.28 37.47 15.33
N SER A 381 3.09 36.61 14.73
CA SER A 381 2.79 35.18 14.56
C SER A 381 2.72 34.46 15.90
N PHE A 382 3.64 34.75 16.83
CA PHE A 382 3.62 34.22 18.19
C PHE A 382 2.40 34.70 18.98
N ALA A 383 2.00 35.96 18.86
CA ALA A 383 0.80 36.47 19.53
C ALA A 383 -0.46 35.74 19.05
N GLN A 384 -0.59 35.51 17.74
CA GLN A 384 -1.70 34.74 17.17
C GLN A 384 -1.65 33.27 17.61
N HIS A 385 -0.46 32.66 17.62
CA HIS A 385 -0.26 31.29 18.08
C HIS A 385 -0.62 31.12 19.56
N LEU A 386 -0.19 32.05 20.42
CA LEU A 386 -0.52 32.07 21.85
C LEU A 386 -2.01 32.23 22.10
N ALA A 387 -2.69 33.09 21.33
CA ALA A 387 -4.13 33.30 21.44
C ALA A 387 -4.96 32.08 21.02
N ALA A 388 -4.39 31.15 20.24
CA ALA A 388 -5.06 29.93 19.79
C ALA A 388 -4.98 28.77 20.80
N TYR A 389 -4.14 28.87 21.83
CA TYR A 389 -4.05 27.80 22.84
C TYR A 389 -5.26 27.78 23.76
N ASP A 390 -5.75 26.58 24.05
CA ASP A 390 -6.69 26.35 25.14
C ASP A 390 -5.93 26.42 26.48
N VAL A 391 -5.98 27.61 27.10
CA VAL A 391 -5.35 27.87 28.41
C VAL A 391 -5.89 26.95 29.50
N GLN A 392 -7.14 26.50 29.40
CA GLN A 392 -7.73 25.59 30.38
C GLN A 392 -7.12 24.19 30.26
N GLU A 393 -6.99 23.65 29.04
CA GLU A 393 -6.37 22.34 28.83
C GLU A 393 -4.89 22.34 29.27
N ILE A 394 -4.15 23.42 28.99
CA ILE A 394 -2.78 23.60 29.48
C ILE A 394 -2.76 23.58 31.02
N ALA A 395 -3.66 24.32 31.67
CA ALA A 395 -3.73 24.36 33.13
C ALA A 395 -4.04 22.98 33.72
N GLU A 396 -4.91 22.18 33.10
CA GLU A 396 -5.20 20.81 33.53
C GLU A 396 -3.97 19.89 33.38
N VAL A 397 -3.24 19.97 32.27
CA VAL A 397 -1.98 19.22 32.06
C VAL A 397 -0.94 19.61 33.09
N LEU A 398 -0.75 20.90 33.36
CA LEU A 398 0.19 21.40 34.37
C LEU A 398 -0.20 20.92 35.78
N ASN A 399 -1.47 21.01 36.15
CA ASN A 399 -1.96 20.52 37.44
C ASN A 399 -1.73 19.02 37.61
N ASN A 400 -1.99 18.21 36.58
CA ASN A 400 -1.71 16.77 36.60
C ASN A 400 -0.21 16.50 36.75
N THR A 401 0.63 17.26 36.06
CA THR A 401 2.09 17.18 36.15
C THR A 401 2.59 17.55 37.54
N PHE A 402 2.10 18.64 38.13
CA PHE A 402 2.44 19.05 39.48
C PHE A 402 2.04 18.02 40.53
N ARG A 403 0.89 17.36 40.38
CA ARG A 403 0.50 16.25 41.28
C ARG A 403 1.49 15.09 41.20
N LEU A 404 1.95 14.74 39.99
CA LEU A 404 2.95 13.68 39.81
C LEU A 404 4.31 14.08 40.40
N ILE A 405 4.74 15.32 40.17
CA ILE A 405 5.98 15.90 40.71
C ILE A 405 5.94 15.91 42.23
N ASN A 406 4.88 16.42 42.85
CA ASN A 406 4.75 16.49 44.30
C ASN A 406 4.82 15.09 44.92
N ARG A 407 4.09 14.12 44.35
CA ARG A 407 4.17 12.73 44.81
C ARG A 407 5.58 12.14 44.68
N LEU A 408 6.27 12.42 43.57
CA LEU A 408 7.65 11.98 43.39
C LEU A 408 8.60 12.69 44.38
N GLY A 409 8.33 13.96 44.71
CA GLY A 409 9.15 14.77 45.62
C GLY A 409 9.01 14.30 47.05
N ASP A 410 7.80 13.93 47.46
CA ASP A 410 7.52 13.33 48.76
C ASP A 410 8.21 11.95 48.90
N GLU A 411 8.28 11.17 47.82
CA GLU A 411 8.89 9.83 47.83
C GLU A 411 10.41 9.83 47.62
N ARG A 412 10.94 10.73 46.77
CA ARG A 412 12.34 10.77 46.30
C ARG A 412 12.83 12.20 46.05
N PRO A 413 13.01 13.02 47.09
CA PRO A 413 13.37 14.43 46.94
C PRO A 413 14.74 14.64 46.26
N ALA A 414 15.69 13.72 46.42
CA ALA A 414 17.03 13.80 45.83
C ALA A 414 17.02 13.90 44.30
N VAL A 415 16.04 13.28 43.62
CA VAL A 415 15.90 13.32 42.16
C VAL A 415 15.66 14.75 41.68
N PHE A 416 14.92 15.55 42.44
CA PHE A 416 14.69 16.96 42.08
C PHE A 416 15.92 17.82 42.26
N THR A 417 16.71 17.56 43.31
CA THR A 417 17.95 18.29 43.53
C THR A 417 18.97 18.04 42.42
N GLU A 418 19.11 16.78 41.99
CA GLU A 418 19.98 16.41 40.88
C GLU A 418 19.50 17.04 39.56
N PHE A 419 18.22 16.87 39.23
CA PHE A 419 17.63 17.44 38.02
C PHE A 419 17.71 18.98 38.00
N ALA A 420 17.41 19.66 39.11
CA ALA A 420 17.52 21.10 39.22
C ALA A 420 18.96 21.58 39.06
N GLY A 421 19.93 20.86 39.63
CA GLY A 421 21.35 21.16 39.47
C GLY A 421 21.80 21.06 38.01
N GLU A 422 21.42 19.99 37.31
CA GLU A 422 21.71 19.83 35.87
C GLU A 422 21.05 20.93 35.03
N MET A 423 19.79 21.27 35.33
CA MET A 423 19.06 22.31 34.61
C MET A 423 19.66 23.70 34.82
N VAL A 424 20.00 24.07 36.06
CA VAL A 424 20.64 25.37 36.37
C VAL A 424 21.98 25.50 35.66
N ASN A 425 22.78 24.43 35.61
CA ASN A 425 24.07 24.44 34.93
C ASN A 425 23.94 24.52 33.39
N ALA A 426 22.78 24.17 32.84
CA ALA A 426 22.53 24.17 31.39
C ALA A 426 21.86 25.45 30.88
N ILE A 427 21.24 26.26 31.76
CA ILE A 427 20.54 27.49 31.38
C ILE A 427 21.52 28.67 31.32
N ASP A 428 21.41 29.48 30.27
CA ASP A 428 22.08 30.79 30.22
C ASP A 428 21.41 31.75 31.23
N ALA A 429 22.16 32.10 32.28
CA ALA A 429 21.67 32.93 33.37
C ALA A 429 21.26 34.35 32.91
N TYR A 430 21.92 34.90 31.88
CA TYR A 430 21.62 36.22 31.35
C TYR A 430 20.27 36.22 30.62
N GLU A 431 20.06 35.26 29.71
CA GLU A 431 18.81 35.13 28.96
C GLU A 431 17.62 34.81 29.88
N LEU A 432 17.84 33.98 30.90
CA LEU A 432 16.84 33.71 31.92
C LEU A 432 16.46 34.99 32.69
N ALA A 433 17.46 35.77 33.13
CA ALA A 433 17.23 37.00 33.89
C ALA A 433 16.44 38.04 33.07
N GLU A 434 16.82 38.26 31.81
CA GLU A 434 16.13 39.20 30.93
C GLU A 434 14.71 38.72 30.60
N THR A 435 14.52 37.41 30.35
CA THR A 435 13.19 36.82 30.13
C THR A 435 12.30 36.97 31.36
N ALA A 436 12.82 36.66 32.56
CA ALA A 436 12.09 36.81 33.81
C ALA A 436 11.70 38.27 34.05
N LYS A 437 12.60 39.22 33.83
CA LYS A 437 12.32 40.66 33.95
C LYS A 437 11.17 41.09 33.05
N ARG A 438 11.19 40.69 31.77
CA ARG A 438 10.11 40.99 30.81
C ARG A 438 8.78 40.36 31.23
N PHE A 439 8.82 39.11 31.67
CA PHE A 439 7.62 38.39 32.14
C PHE A 439 7.02 39.05 33.38
N PHE A 440 7.79 39.29 34.44
CA PHE A 440 7.25 39.86 35.68
C PHE A 440 6.76 41.30 35.53
N ASN A 441 7.37 42.09 34.64
CA ASN A 441 6.88 43.43 34.33
C ASN A 441 5.54 43.42 33.57
N GLY A 442 5.25 42.35 32.81
CA GLY A 442 4.06 42.25 31.96
C GLY A 442 2.79 41.72 32.62
N VAL A 443 2.89 40.89 33.68
CA VAL A 443 1.76 40.02 34.11
C VAL A 443 1.24 40.30 35.55
N SER A 444 1.49 41.50 36.07
CA SER A 444 1.43 41.77 37.52
C SER A 444 0.04 41.66 38.20
N LYS A 445 -1.08 41.83 37.50
CA LYS A 445 -2.41 41.86 38.13
C LYS A 445 -3.08 40.50 38.18
N GLU A 446 -3.02 39.76 37.08
CA GLU A 446 -3.68 38.47 36.88
C GLU A 446 -2.97 37.36 37.68
N PHE A 447 -1.66 37.48 37.88
CA PHE A 447 -0.88 36.50 38.64
C PHE A 447 -0.92 36.71 40.15
N LYS A 448 -1.53 37.79 40.66
CA LYS A 448 -1.54 38.11 42.10
C LYS A 448 -1.98 36.93 43.00
N PRO A 449 -2.99 36.12 42.66
CA PRO A 449 -3.36 34.97 43.48
C PRO A 449 -2.29 33.87 43.52
N VAL A 450 -1.70 33.54 42.37
CA VAL A 450 -0.62 32.55 42.26
C VAL A 450 0.63 33.05 42.95
N ALA A 451 0.99 34.32 42.74
CA ALA A 451 2.09 34.99 43.42
C ALA A 451 1.92 34.91 44.94
N ARG A 452 0.72 35.17 45.49
CA ARG A 452 0.50 35.03 46.94
C ARG A 452 0.73 33.61 47.49
N ALA A 453 0.53 32.58 46.68
CA ALA A 453 0.79 31.20 47.09
C ALA A 453 2.27 30.82 47.03
N VAL A 454 3.01 31.34 46.05
CA VAL A 454 4.39 30.92 45.75
C VAL A 454 5.44 31.90 46.31
N VAL A 455 5.17 33.20 46.26
CA VAL A 455 6.09 34.28 46.64
C VAL A 455 6.58 34.17 48.08
N PRO A 456 5.79 33.83 49.11
CA PRO A 456 6.32 33.72 50.48
C PRO A 456 7.46 32.68 50.60
N GLY A 457 7.31 31.52 49.93
CA GLY A 457 8.36 30.51 49.87
C GLY A 457 9.58 30.99 49.07
N LEU A 458 9.34 31.64 47.92
CA LEU A 458 10.41 32.21 47.12
C LEU A 458 11.15 33.34 47.84
N VAL A 459 10.48 34.23 48.57
CA VAL A 459 11.11 35.31 49.33
C VAL A 459 12.00 34.73 50.40
N THR A 460 11.55 33.70 51.11
CA THR A 460 12.38 33.00 52.11
C THR A 460 13.63 32.42 51.46
N TRP A 461 13.46 31.72 50.33
CA TRP A 461 14.57 31.16 49.57
C TRP A 461 15.51 32.24 49.00
N ILE A 462 14.98 33.33 48.43
CA ILE A 462 15.74 34.47 47.92
C ILE A 462 16.53 35.12 49.05
N CYS A 463 15.90 35.38 50.20
CA CYS A 463 16.58 35.92 51.38
C CYS A 463 17.72 35.01 51.87
N ASP A 464 17.60 33.69 51.68
CA ASP A 464 18.68 32.75 51.95
C ASP A 464 19.80 32.82 50.89
N VAL A 465 19.45 32.93 49.61
CA VAL A 465 20.40 33.02 48.48
C VAL A 465 21.19 34.33 48.48
N ILE A 466 20.53 35.47 48.75
CA ILE A 466 21.17 36.79 48.75
C ILE A 466 21.88 37.11 50.06
N LYS A 467 22.11 36.15 50.97
CA LYS A 467 22.93 36.42 52.14
C LYS A 467 24.32 36.87 51.70
N ALA A 468 24.91 37.79 52.45
CA ALA A 468 26.22 38.34 52.15
C ALA A 468 27.22 37.20 51.94
N THR A 469 27.69 37.09 50.70
CA THR A 469 28.62 36.05 50.23
C THR A 469 29.69 36.74 49.39
N ASP A 470 30.92 36.24 49.44
CA ASP A 470 32.02 36.80 48.66
C ASP A 470 32.03 36.17 47.26
N ASP A 471 31.14 36.64 46.38
CA ASP A 471 31.02 36.21 44.99
C ASP A 471 30.85 37.38 44.01
N GLU A 472 30.84 37.08 42.71
CA GLU A 472 30.76 38.09 41.64
C GLU A 472 29.39 38.79 41.54
N TYR A 473 28.37 38.29 42.24
CA TYR A 473 27.01 38.82 42.24
C TYR A 473 26.68 39.64 43.51
N GLU A 474 27.61 39.76 44.45
CA GLU A 474 27.38 40.39 45.75
C GLU A 474 26.94 41.86 45.64
N GLU A 475 27.39 42.60 44.62
CA GLU A 475 26.93 43.98 44.40
C GLU A 475 25.42 44.03 44.09
N ASP A 476 24.94 43.11 43.26
CA ASP A 476 23.52 43.02 42.90
C ASP A 476 22.69 42.39 44.02
N ALA A 477 23.26 41.42 44.74
CA ALA A 477 22.65 40.88 45.95
C ALA A 477 22.51 41.96 47.04
N ALA A 478 23.50 42.85 47.19
CA ALA A 478 23.43 43.99 48.10
C ALA A 478 22.31 44.96 47.72
N LYS A 479 22.20 45.32 46.43
CA LYS A 479 21.10 46.16 45.92
C LYS A 479 19.74 45.51 46.16
N ALA A 480 19.62 44.20 45.95
CA ALA A 480 18.38 43.46 46.20
C ALA A 480 18.02 43.45 47.70
N ARG A 481 18.99 43.26 48.60
CA ARG A 481 18.80 43.35 50.05
C ARG A 481 18.34 44.75 50.48
N GLU A 482 18.93 45.81 49.92
CA GLU A 482 18.52 47.20 50.20
C GLU A 482 17.10 47.49 49.68
N ALA A 483 16.76 47.00 48.48
CA ALA A 483 15.41 47.11 47.94
C ALA A 483 14.37 46.40 48.83
N ILE A 484 14.68 45.21 49.33
CA ILE A 484 13.80 44.49 50.27
C ILE A 484 13.70 45.24 51.60
N ALA A 485 14.81 45.75 52.14
CA ALA A 485 14.82 46.52 53.38
C ALA A 485 13.99 47.80 53.28
N SER A 486 14.09 48.53 52.17
CA SER A 486 13.31 49.75 51.92
C SER A 486 11.80 49.47 51.77
N LEU A 487 11.42 48.33 51.19
CA LEU A 487 10.02 47.89 51.13
C LEU A 487 9.42 47.72 52.53
N PHE A 488 10.18 47.15 53.47
CA PHE A 488 9.73 46.96 54.86
C PHE A 488 9.90 48.20 55.76
N ALA A 489 10.77 49.14 55.39
CA ALA A 489 10.96 50.40 56.12
C ALA A 489 9.89 51.46 55.79
N THR A 490 9.08 51.24 54.75
CA THR A 490 7.96 52.11 54.40
C THR A 490 6.77 51.75 55.31
N GLU A 491 6.63 52.42 56.45
CA GLU A 491 5.51 52.21 57.40
C GLU A 491 4.15 52.23 56.68
N GLU A 492 3.29 51.25 56.98
CA GLU A 492 1.87 51.26 56.59
C GLU A 492 1.18 52.48 57.24
N VAL A 493 0.76 53.46 56.42
CA VAL A 493 -0.19 54.53 56.79
C VAL A 493 -1.61 54.09 56.50
#